data_AF-V6F1V5-F1
#
_entry.id   AF-V6F1V5-F1
#
_cell.length_a   1.000
_cell.length_b   1.000
_cell.length_c   1.000
_cell.angle_alpha   90.00
_cell.angle_beta   90.00
_cell.angle_gamma   90.00
#
_symmetry.space_group_name_H-M   'P 1'
#
loop_
_entity.id
_entity.type
_entity.pdbx_description
1 polymer ?
#
loop_
_entity_poly.entity_id
_entity_poly.type
_entity_poly.pdbx_seq_one_letter_code
_entity_poly.pdbx_strand_id
1 'polypeptide(L)' 'MLEEWIRNLSLEELRQIASDAKAEGTRIWQLAVVELLLRQNQAAMAA' A
#
# COMPACT_ATOMS: atom_id res chain seq x y z
N MET A 1 5.83 14.22 -3.14
CA MET A 1 5.95 14.00 -1.67
C MET A 1 5.54 12.58 -1.32
N LEU A 2 5.89 12.05 -0.13
CA LEU A 2 5.81 10.60 0.22
C LEU A 2 4.52 9.88 -0.23
N GLU A 3 3.35 10.50 -0.08
CA GLU A 3 2.06 9.91 -0.48
C GLU A 3 1.93 9.73 -2.01
N GLU A 4 2.45 10.67 -2.80
CA GLU A 4 2.52 10.52 -4.26
C GLU A 4 3.47 9.41 -4.66
N TRP A 5 4.57 9.22 -3.93
CA TRP A 5 5.47 8.11 -4.18
C TRP A 5 4.77 6.77 -3.91
N ILE A 6 4.08 6.63 -2.77
CA ILE A 6 3.28 5.43 -2.42
C ILE A 6 2.23 5.14 -3.51
N ARG A 7 1.51 6.16 -3.99
CA ARG A 7 0.50 6.00 -5.05
C ARG A 7 1.08 5.52 -6.38
N ASN A 8 2.36 5.75 -6.65
CA ASN A 8 3.02 5.31 -7.87
C ASN A 8 3.67 3.92 -7.75
N LEU A 9 3.66 3.30 -6.57
CA LEU A 9 4.16 1.94 -6.38
C LEU A 9 3.22 0.91 -7.01
N SER A 10 3.81 -0.19 -7.46
CA SER A 10 3.09 -1.37 -7.91
C SER A 10 2.40 -2.09 -6.74
N LEU A 11 1.43 -2.97 -7.06
CA LEU A 11 0.78 -3.81 -6.05
C LEU A 11 1.76 -4.75 -5.35
N GLU A 12 2.81 -5.20 -6.05
CA GLU A 12 3.83 -6.07 -5.49
C GLU A 12 4.67 -5.35 -4.44
N GLU A 13 5.15 -4.13 -4.76
CA GLU A 13 5.91 -3.30 -3.83
C GLU A 13 5.07 -2.92 -2.59
N LEU A 14 3.79 -2.56 -2.79
CA LEU A 14 2.87 -2.28 -1.68
C LEU A 14 2.68 -3.50 -0.77
N ARG A 15 2.55 -4.71 -1.33
CA ARG A 15 2.48 -5.96 -0.56
C ARG A 15 3.77 -6.23 0.21
N GLN A 16 4.91 -5.98 -0.41
CA GLN A 16 6.21 -6.19 0.22
C GLN A 16 6.41 -5.26 1.41
N ILE A 17 6.07 -3.97 1.28
CA ILE A 17 6.11 -3.01 2.38
C ILE A 17 5.11 -3.41 3.48
N ALA A 18 3.85 -3.72 3.12
CA ALA A 18 2.83 -4.11 4.09
C ALA A 18 3.17 -5.39 4.86
N SER A 19 3.95 -6.29 4.26
CA SER A 19 4.38 -7.56 4.89
C SER A 19 5.69 -7.44 5.69
N ASP A 20 6.35 -6.28 5.66
CA ASP A 20 7.60 -6.06 6.39
C ASP A 20 7.33 -5.70 7.86
N ALA A 21 7.53 -6.68 8.74
CA ALA A 21 7.39 -6.52 10.19
C ALA A 21 8.35 -5.47 10.79
N LYS A 22 9.48 -5.16 10.12
CA LYS A 22 10.40 -4.11 10.59
C LYS A 22 9.87 -2.71 10.27
N ALA A 23 9.05 -2.58 9.23
CA ALA A 23 8.42 -1.33 8.84
C ALA A 23 7.07 -1.13 9.55
N GLU A 24 6.53 -2.13 10.24
CA GLU A 24 5.25 -2.07 10.93
C GLU A 24 5.17 -0.87 11.88
N GLY A 25 4.05 -0.14 11.81
CA GLY A 25 3.83 1.07 12.59
C GLY A 25 4.49 2.35 12.04
N THR A 26 5.39 2.26 11.05
CA THR A 26 5.94 3.44 10.39
C THR A 26 4.92 4.12 9.48
N ARG A 27 5.13 5.41 9.17
CA ARG A 27 4.27 6.16 8.25
C ARG A 27 4.23 5.55 6.85
N ILE A 28 5.36 5.03 6.37
CA ILE A 28 5.48 4.37 5.06
C ILE A 28 4.62 3.10 5.02
N TRP A 29 4.71 2.27 6.07
CA TRP A 29 3.93 1.06 6.19
C TRP A 29 2.42 1.35 6.25
N GLN A 30 1.99 2.30 7.08
CA GLN A 30 0.58 2.69 7.17
C GLN A 30 0.02 3.16 5.83
N LEU A 31 0.78 3.99 5.11
CA LEU A 31 0.38 4.49 3.80
C LEU A 31 0.29 3.35 2.77
N ALA A 32 1.26 2.44 2.76
CA ALA A 32 1.24 1.29 1.85
C ALA A 32 0.07 0.35 2.12
N VAL A 33 -0.26 0.08 3.38
CA VAL A 33 -1.41 -0.75 3.78
C VAL A 33 -2.73 -0.11 3.31
N VAL A 34 -2.91 1.18 3.54
CA VAL A 34 -4.13 1.89 3.12
C VAL A 34 -4.28 1.87 1.60
N GLU A 35 -3.22 2.18 0.86
CA GLU A 35 -3.23 2.17 -0.60
C GLU A 35 -3.52 0.76 -1.16
N LEU A 36 -2.92 -0.28 -0.56
CA LEU A 36 -3.15 -1.66 -0.94
C LEU A 36 -4.63 -2.06 -0.75
N LEU A 37 -5.23 -1.70 0.39
CA LEU A 37 -6.65 -1.96 0.66
C LEU A 37 -7.58 -1.20 -0.31
N LEU A 38 -7.25 0.06 -0.59
CA LEU A 38 -8.01 0.88 -1.54
C LEU A 38 -8.07 0.24 -2.93
N ARG A 39 -6.92 -0.22 -3.45
CA ARG A 39 -6.86 -0.87 -4.76
C ARG A 39 -7.55 -2.23 -4.80
N GLN A 40 -7.45 -3.01 -3.72
CA GLN A 40 -8.18 -4.28 -3.62
C GLN A 40 -9.69 -4.05 -3.63
N ASN A 41 -10.16 -3.01 -2.93
CA ASN A 41 -11.58 -2.63 -2.92
C ASN A 41 -12.06 -2.19 -4.32
N GLN A 42 -11.28 -1.34 -5.00
CA GLN A 42 -11.59 -0.92 -6.37
C GLN A 42 -11.66 -2.10 -7.35
N ALA A 43 -10.72 -3.05 -7.26
CA ALA A 43 -10.73 -4.26 -8.07
C ALA A 43 -11.96 -5.15 -7.79
N ALA A 44 -12.36 -5.26 -6.51
CA ALA A 44 -13.55 -6.01 -6.11
C ALA A 44 -14.85 -5.35 -6.57
N MET A 45 -14.92 -4.02 -6.62
CA MET A 45 -16.09 -3.28 -7.13
C MET A 45 -16.20 -3.28 -8.66
N ALA A 46 -15.10 -3.51 -9.36
CA ALA A 46 -15.06 -3.57 -10.83
C ALA A 46 -15.34 -4.98 -11.40
N ALA A 47 -15.47 -5.99 -10.54
CA ALA A 47 -15.75 -7.38 -10.88
C ALA A 47 -17.23 -7.72 -10.64
#